data_AF-A0AA40DQ17-F1
#
_entry.id   AF-A0AA40DQ17-F1
#
_cell.length_a   1.000
_cell.length_b   1.000
_cell.length_c   1.000
_cell.angle_alpha   90.00
_cell.angle_beta   90.00
_cell.angle_gamma   90.00
#
_symmetry.space_group_name_H-M   'P 1'
#
loop_
_entity.id
_entity.type
_entity.pdbx_description
1 polymer ?
#
loop_
_entity_poly.entity_id
_entity_poly.type
_entity_poly.pdbx_seq_one_letter_code
_entity_poly.pdbx_strand_id
1 'polypeptide(L)'
;GTWTAADDRTLLSARARGQHWADLQRAHFPSKTANACRKRYERLMERRGVYDYDARKLERIAKEYMTMRRQIWSGLAARVGEKWHVVEAQ
;
A
#
# COMPACT_ATOMS: atom_id res chain seq x y z
N GLY A 1 10.16 17.75 16.89
CA GLY A 1 9.02 17.01 17.48
C GLY A 1 8.57 15.90 16.56
N THR A 2 8.19 14.75 17.13
CA THR A 2 7.72 13.55 16.44
C THR A 2 6.51 13.83 15.54
N TRP A 3 6.36 13.07 14.45
CA TRP A 3 5.19 13.12 13.57
C TRP A 3 4.16 12.08 14.02
N THR A 4 2.91 12.49 14.19
CA THR A 4 1.80 11.60 14.54
C THR A 4 0.97 11.23 13.31
N ALA A 5 0.13 10.20 13.43
CA ALA A 5 -0.81 9.84 12.37
C ALA A 5 -1.83 10.95 12.07
N ALA A 6 -2.19 11.77 13.08
CA ALA A 6 -3.05 12.92 12.89
C ALA A 6 -2.35 14.02 12.08
N ASP A 7 -1.07 14.28 12.37
CA ASP A 7 -0.25 15.21 11.59
C ASP A 7 -0.16 14.78 10.13
N ASP A 8 0.04 13.48 9.87
CA ASP A 8 0.11 12.95 8.51
C ASP A 8 -1.19 13.18 7.75
N ARG A 9 -2.36 12.94 8.37
CA ARG A 9 -3.66 13.20 7.74
C ARG A 9 -3.83 14.68 7.39
N THR A 10 -3.49 15.57 8.31
CA THR A 10 -3.56 17.03 8.09
C THR A 10 -2.63 17.46 6.96
N LEU A 11 -1.38 16.98 6.96
CA LEU A 11 -0.38 17.28 5.94
C LEU A 11 -0.82 16.81 4.54
N LEU A 12 -1.36 15.59 4.45
CA LEU A 12 -1.88 15.01 3.21
C LEU A 12 -3.09 15.78 2.68
N SER A 13 -4.05 16.10 3.55
CA SER A 13 -5.27 16.84 3.18
C SER A 13 -4.96 18.27 2.72
N ALA A 14 -4.10 18.98 3.45
CA ALA A 14 -3.66 20.32 3.08
C ALA A 14 -2.94 20.34 1.72
N ARG A 15 -2.10 19.33 1.44
CA ARG A 15 -1.45 19.20 0.13
C ARG A 15 -2.39 18.79 -0.99
N ALA A 16 -3.39 17.94 -0.72
CA ALA A 16 -4.43 17.61 -1.69
C ALA A 16 -5.24 18.85 -2.12
N ARG A 17 -5.42 19.81 -1.21
CA ARG A 17 -6.02 21.13 -1.51
C ARG A 17 -5.06 22.12 -2.19
N GLY A 18 -3.85 21.70 -2.53
CA GLY A 18 -2.87 22.54 -3.23
C GLY A 18 -2.15 23.58 -2.35
N GLN A 19 -2.28 23.54 -1.02
CA GLN A 19 -1.62 24.53 -0.16
C GLN A 19 -0.08 24.47 -0.31
N HIS A 20 0.54 25.65 -0.31
CA HIS A 20 1.99 25.80 -0.30
C HIS A 20 2.58 25.42 1.07
N TRP A 21 3.83 24.92 1.07
CA TRP A 21 4.48 24.40 2.27
C TRP A 21 4.59 25.40 3.41
N ALA A 22 4.85 26.67 3.09
CA ALA A 22 4.97 27.73 4.09
C ALA A 22 3.62 28.04 4.75
N ASP A 23 2.54 28.14 3.96
CA ASP A 23 1.21 28.44 4.46
C ASP A 23 0.64 27.27 5.28
N LEU A 24 0.80 26.05 4.77
CA LEU A 24 0.43 24.82 5.44
C LEU A 24 1.15 24.70 6.79
N GLN A 25 2.47 24.96 6.81
CA GLN A 25 3.23 24.92 8.05
C GLN A 25 2.75 25.96 9.06
N ARG A 26 2.57 27.22 8.65
CA ARG A 26 2.09 28.27 9.56
C ARG A 26 0.71 27.96 10.12
N ALA A 27 -0.18 27.40 9.29
CA ALA A 27 -1.56 27.11 9.67
C ALA A 27 -1.68 25.89 10.60
N HIS A 28 -0.86 24.85 10.41
CA HIS A 28 -1.08 23.55 11.04
C HIS A 28 0.09 23.04 11.89
N PHE A 29 1.32 23.51 11.63
CA PHE A 29 2.53 22.99 12.27
C PHE A 29 3.47 24.13 12.71
N PRO A 30 3.04 25.02 13.64
CA PRO A 30 3.84 26.17 14.07
C PRO A 30 5.18 25.77 14.71
N SER A 31 5.28 24.55 15.28
CA SER A 31 6.50 24.01 15.88
C SER A 31 7.44 23.28 14.90
N LYS A 32 7.10 23.22 13.60
CA LYS A 32 7.92 22.57 12.56
C LYS A 32 8.24 23.55 11.44
N THR A 33 9.26 23.26 10.64
CA THR A 33 9.61 24.08 9.47
C THR A 33 8.86 23.62 8.21
N ALA A 34 8.70 24.52 7.23
CA ALA A 34 8.07 24.18 5.95
C ALA A 34 8.81 23.04 5.24
N ASN A 35 10.14 23.03 5.32
CA ASN A 35 10.98 21.96 4.79
C ASN A 35 10.74 20.62 5.50
N ALA A 36 10.51 20.64 6.82
CA ALA A 36 10.15 19.42 7.55
C ALA A 36 8.80 18.84 7.06
N CYS A 37 7.82 19.70 6.77
CA CYS A 37 6.53 19.29 6.20
C CYS A 37 6.71 18.66 4.81
N ARG A 38 7.52 19.28 3.94
CA ARG A 38 7.86 18.73 2.62
C ARG A 38 8.50 17.35 2.71
N LYS A 39 9.58 17.22 3.49
CA LYS A 39 10.29 15.94 3.67
C LYS A 39 9.41 14.85 4.27
N ARG A 40 8.44 15.20 5.14
CA ARG A 40 7.49 14.22 5.67
C ARG A 40 6.53 13.75 4.58
N TYR A 41 5.99 14.67 3.80
CA TYR A 41 5.07 14.34 2.71
C TYR A 41 5.73 13.47 1.64
N GLU A 42 6.97 13.79 1.22
CA GLU A 42 7.75 12.98 0.27
C GLU A 42 7.85 11.53 0.75
N ARG A 43 8.25 11.30 2.00
CA ARG A 43 8.32 9.95 2.60
C ARG A 43 6.96 9.24 2.68
N LEU A 44 5.88 9.97 2.95
CA LEU A 44 4.52 9.40 2.96
C LEU A 44 4.10 8.96 1.55
N MET A 45 4.46 9.73 0.52
CA MET A 45 4.16 9.39 -0.87
C MET A 45 5.00 8.21 -1.36
N GLU A 46 6.30 8.18 -1.05
CA GLU A 46 7.17 7.03 -1.34
C GLU A 46 6.60 5.74 -0.74
N ARG A 47 6.24 5.79 0.55
CA ARG A 47 5.66 4.64 1.25
C ARG A 47 4.35 4.19 0.59
N ARG A 48 3.46 5.12 0.23
CA ARG A 48 2.22 4.80 -0.50
C ARG A 48 2.52 4.15 -1.86
N GLY A 49 3.49 4.68 -2.60
CA GLY A 49 3.91 4.11 -3.88
C GLY A 49 4.40 2.67 -3.75
N VAL A 50 5.17 2.35 -2.69
CA VAL A 50 5.59 0.98 -2.39
C VAL A 50 4.38 0.08 -2.10
N TYR A 51 3.45 0.51 -1.25
CA TYR A 51 2.25 -0.27 -0.96
C TYR A 51 1.37 -0.51 -2.18
N ASP A 52 1.12 0.53 -3.00
CA ASP A 52 0.32 0.41 -4.21
C ASP A 52 0.98 -0.53 -5.25
N TYR A 53 2.31 -0.45 -5.37
CA TYR A 53 3.08 -1.36 -6.21
C TYR A 53 2.97 -2.82 -5.72
N ASP A 54 3.14 -3.04 -4.42
CA ASP A 54 3.02 -4.38 -3.82
C ASP A 54 1.60 -4.93 -3.97
N ALA A 55 0.56 -4.09 -3.79
CA ALA A 55 -0.83 -4.51 -3.97
C ALA A 55 -1.11 -4.94 -5.42
N ARG A 56 -0.66 -4.15 -6.41
CA ARG A 56 -0.80 -4.51 -7.84
C ARG A 56 -0.03 -5.77 -8.21
N LYS A 57 1.17 -5.94 -7.64
CA LYS A 57 1.96 -7.16 -7.82
C LYS A 57 1.23 -8.38 -7.25
N LEU A 58 0.66 -8.25 -6.06
CA LEU A 58 -0.10 -9.32 -5.41
C LEU A 58 -1.37 -9.66 -6.20
N GLU A 59 -2.11 -8.65 -6.66
CA GLU A 59 -3.30 -8.84 -7.51
C GLU A 59 -2.96 -9.61 -8.78
N ARG A 60 -1.86 -9.25 -9.45
CA ARG A 60 -1.38 -9.98 -10.62
C ARG A 60 -1.06 -11.44 -10.30
N ILE A 61 -0.32 -11.69 -9.22
CA ILE A 61 0.01 -13.07 -8.79
C ILE A 61 -1.26 -13.86 -8.47
N ALA A 62 -2.20 -13.27 -7.74
CA ALA A 62 -3.47 -13.91 -7.41
C ALA A 62 -4.27 -14.26 -8.66
N LYS A 63 -4.32 -13.37 -9.66
CA LYS A 63 -4.98 -13.64 -10.94
C LYS A 63 -4.34 -14.82 -11.67
N GLU A 64 -3.02 -14.80 -11.83
CA GLU A 64 -2.29 -15.90 -12.50
C GLU A 64 -2.48 -17.22 -11.76
N TYR A 65 -2.37 -17.21 -10.43
CA TYR A 65 -2.68 -18.36 -9.58
C TYR A 65 -4.09 -18.89 -9.88
N MET A 66 -5.12 -18.04 -9.89
CA MET A 66 -6.49 -18.45 -10.16
C MET A 66 -6.67 -19.05 -11.57
N THR A 67 -5.93 -18.57 -12.58
CA THR A 67 -5.97 -19.15 -13.92
C THR A 67 -5.27 -20.52 -14.02
N MET A 68 -4.22 -20.73 -13.22
CA MET A 68 -3.40 -21.94 -13.27
C MET A 68 -3.70 -22.95 -12.17
N ARG A 69 -4.51 -22.61 -11.16
CA ARG A 69 -4.75 -23.42 -9.95
C ARG A 69 -5.15 -24.86 -10.27
N ARG A 70 -6.01 -25.05 -11.28
CA ARG A 70 -6.37 -26.41 -11.72
C ARG A 70 -5.15 -27.18 -12.19
N GLN A 71 -4.31 -26.59 -13.04
CA GLN A 71 -3.11 -27.23 -13.56
C GLN A 71 -2.09 -27.53 -12.44
N ILE A 72 -1.88 -26.56 -11.54
CA ILE A 72 -0.98 -26.67 -10.38
C ILE A 72 -1.39 -27.87 -9.51
N TRP A 73 -2.67 -27.94 -9.14
CA TRP A 73 -3.16 -28.93 -8.18
C TRP A 73 -3.51 -30.28 -8.79
N SER A 74 -3.75 -30.37 -10.11
CA SER A 74 -4.17 -31.63 -10.77
C SER A 74 -3.17 -32.78 -10.60
N GLY A 75 -1.87 -32.50 -10.66
CA GLY A 75 -0.84 -33.54 -10.53
C GLY A 75 -0.78 -34.16 -9.14
N LEU A 76 -0.98 -33.35 -8.10
CA LEU A 76 -1.05 -33.83 -6.72
C LEU A 76 -2.37 -34.57 -6.47
N ALA A 77 -3.49 -33.97 -6.92
CA ALA A 77 -4.83 -34.55 -6.83
C ALA A 77 -4.92 -35.96 -7.43
N ALA A 78 -4.31 -36.17 -8.60
CA ALA A 78 -4.24 -37.48 -9.25
C ALA A 78 -3.48 -38.53 -8.42
N ARG A 79 -2.45 -38.13 -7.66
CA ARG A 79 -1.64 -39.06 -6.85
C ARG A 79 -2.33 -39.45 -5.55
N VAL A 80 -3.12 -38.54 -4.98
CA VAL A 80 -3.83 -38.77 -3.71
C VAL A 80 -5.27 -39.28 -3.91
N GLY A 81 -5.75 -39.35 -5.15
CA GLY A 81 -7.11 -39.83 -5.46
C GLY A 81 -8.22 -38.81 -5.18
N GLU A 82 -7.88 -37.53 -5.03
CA GLU A 82 -8.82 -36.47 -4.68
C GLU A 82 -9.11 -35.52 -5.85
N LYS A 83 -10.14 -34.67 -5.72
CA LYS A 83 -10.40 -33.59 -6.68
C LYS A 83 -9.45 -32.41 -6.43
N TRP A 84 -8.97 -31.77 -7.50
CA TRP A 84 -8.00 -30.65 -7.40
C TRP A 84 -8.45 -29.52 -6.46
N HIS A 85 -9.74 -29.20 -6.43
CA HIS A 85 -10.29 -28.15 -5.56
C HIS A 85 -10.38 -28.59 -4.08
N VAL A 86 -10.39 -29.90 -3.79
CA VAL A 86 -10.33 -30.42 -2.41
C VAL A 86 -8.91 -30.28 -1.90
N VAL A 87 -7.93 -30.67 -2.72
CA VAL A 87 -6.49 -30.57 -2.40
C VAL A 87 -6.06 -29.12 -2.20
N GLU A 88 -6.56 -28.18 -3.01
CA GLU A 88 -6.31 -26.74 -2.84
C GLU A 88 -6.85 -26.18 -1.52
N ALA A 89 -7.90 -26.79 -0.97
CA ALA A 89 -8.59 -26.32 0.22
C ALA A 89 -8.08 -26.95 1.53
N GLN A 90 -7.10 -27.87 1.46
CA GLN A 90 -6.47 -28.48 2.64
C GLN A 90 -5.39 -27.62 3.27
#